data_AF-A0A366E9N2-F1
#
_entry.id   AF-A0A366E9N2-F1
#
_cell.length_a   1.000
_cell.length_b   1.000
_cell.length_c   1.000
_cell.angle_alpha   90.00
_cell.angle_beta   90.00
_cell.angle_gamma   90.00
#
_symmetry.space_group_name_H-M   'P 1'
#
loop_
_entity.id
_entity.type
_entity.pdbx_description
1 polymer ?
#
loop_
_entity_poly.entity_id
_entity_poly.type
_entity_poly.pdbx_seq_one_letter_code
_entity_poly.pdbx_strand_id
1 'polypeptide(L)'
;MTANSTVLPRTARKAPVKIPNNLWLRWGIYVAGLAPAIWAFWLAANNQLGANPVKEFEHILGLWALRFLILTLLITPLRDLFRLNFIAYRRALGLLAFYYVAMHFATYVILDRGLNWPEIVKDVTQRWFIIIGFTAFILMIPLALTSNQWSIRKLKNKWQSLHRLIYLIALAGSLHFLMSVKSWPTEPLVYGLIIITLVLWRLIRKPYLAHKKS
;
A
#
# COMPACT_ATOMS: atom_id res chain seq x y z
N MET A 1 -54.23 4.42 -30.79
CA MET A 1 -53.65 3.98 -29.50
C MET A 1 -52.13 4.15 -29.58
N THR A 2 -51.63 5.35 -29.27
CA THR A 2 -50.18 5.63 -29.23
C THR A 2 -49.73 5.55 -27.77
N ALA A 3 -48.92 4.54 -27.46
CA ALA A 3 -48.37 4.34 -26.12
C ALA A 3 -47.40 5.48 -25.81
N ASN A 4 -47.81 6.34 -24.87
CA ASN A 4 -46.97 7.38 -24.29
C ASN A 4 -45.94 6.70 -23.38
N SER A 5 -44.70 6.53 -23.84
CA SER A 5 -43.61 6.05 -23.01
C SER A 5 -43.18 7.18 -22.07
N THR A 6 -43.75 7.20 -20.87
CA THR A 6 -43.27 8.00 -19.75
C THR A 6 -41.87 7.54 -19.38
N VAL A 7 -40.86 8.18 -19.98
CA VAL A 7 -39.46 8.09 -19.56
C VAL A 7 -39.39 8.67 -18.16
N LEU A 8 -39.28 7.80 -17.14
CA LEU A 8 -39.06 8.24 -15.77
C LEU A 8 -37.80 9.13 -15.72
N PRO A 9 -37.84 10.27 -15.00
CA PRO A 9 -36.69 11.17 -14.92
C PRO A 9 -35.52 10.42 -14.29
N ARG A 10 -34.40 10.35 -15.03
CA ARG A 10 -33.11 9.89 -14.53
C ARG A 10 -32.82 10.63 -13.22
N THR A 11 -32.89 9.94 -12.09
CA THR A 11 -32.57 10.55 -10.80
C THR A 11 -31.19 11.19 -10.89
N ALA A 12 -31.14 12.52 -10.72
CA ALA A 12 -29.90 13.28 -10.84
C ALA A 12 -28.89 12.77 -9.82
N ARG A 13 -27.93 11.96 -10.28
CA ARG A 13 -26.97 11.27 -9.42
C ARG A 13 -26.08 12.31 -8.74
N LYS A 14 -26.24 12.51 -7.42
CA LYS A 14 -25.39 13.41 -6.62
C LYS A 14 -23.90 13.07 -6.79
N ALA A 15 -23.10 14.07 -7.12
CA ALA A 15 -21.65 13.95 -7.29
C ALA A 15 -20.96 13.45 -6.00
N PRO A 16 -19.82 12.74 -6.11
CA PRO A 16 -19.07 12.30 -4.92
C PRO A 16 -18.57 13.49 -4.10
N VAL A 17 -18.52 13.31 -2.77
CA VAL A 17 -18.02 14.33 -1.85
C VAL A 17 -16.51 14.48 -2.03
N LYS A 18 -16.08 15.67 -2.44
CA LYS A 18 -14.67 16.01 -2.64
C LYS A 18 -14.09 16.49 -1.32
N ILE A 19 -13.12 15.76 -0.80
CA ILE A 19 -12.42 16.13 0.43
C ILE A 19 -11.50 17.33 0.11
N PRO A 20 -11.45 18.36 0.97
CA PRO A 20 -10.55 19.50 0.79
C PRO A 20 -9.12 19.00 0.64
N ASN A 21 -8.38 19.63 -0.26
CA ASN A 21 -7.04 19.22 -0.65
C ASN A 21 -6.17 20.48 -0.76
N ASN A 22 -5.71 20.96 0.39
CA ASN A 22 -4.72 22.02 0.47
C ASN A 22 -3.30 21.42 0.61
N LEU A 23 -2.28 22.23 0.33
CA LEU A 23 -0.88 21.78 0.37
C LEU A 23 -0.49 21.30 1.76
N TRP A 24 -0.95 22.00 2.81
CA TRP A 24 -0.70 21.69 4.21
C TRP A 24 -1.17 20.29 4.62
N LEU A 25 -2.36 19.87 4.19
CA LEU A 25 -2.88 18.54 4.54
C LEU A 25 -2.08 17.42 3.86
N ARG A 26 -1.53 17.68 2.66
CA ARG A 26 -0.63 16.72 1.99
C ARG A 26 0.67 16.53 2.76
N TRP A 27 1.31 17.63 3.17
CA TRP A 27 2.51 17.58 3.99
C TRP A 27 2.24 16.99 5.37
N GLY A 28 1.09 17.33 5.97
CA GLY A 28 0.64 16.75 7.24
C GLY A 28 0.54 15.23 7.20
N ILE A 29 0.10 14.64 6.07
CA ILE A 29 0.08 13.17 5.91
C ILE A 29 1.49 12.58 5.91
N TYR A 30 2.48 13.24 5.30
CA TYR A 30 3.85 12.74 5.36
C TYR A 30 4.43 12.83 6.77
N VAL A 31 4.23 13.96 7.46
CA VAL A 31 4.71 14.15 8.84
C VAL A 31 4.05 13.15 9.79
N ALA A 32 2.71 13.09 9.78
CA ALA A 32 1.96 12.14 10.61
C ALA A 32 2.27 10.69 10.21
N GLY A 33 2.48 10.45 8.92
CA GLY A 33 2.80 9.13 8.39
C GLY A 33 4.19 8.64 8.79
N LEU A 34 5.17 9.54 8.97
CA LEU A 34 6.53 9.20 9.42
C LEU A 34 6.67 9.15 10.94
N ALA A 35 5.74 9.75 11.69
CA ALA A 35 5.79 9.78 13.15
C ALA A 35 5.93 8.38 13.80
N PRO A 36 5.23 7.32 13.36
CA PRO A 36 5.43 5.98 13.93
C PRO A 36 6.84 5.43 13.75
N ALA A 37 7.49 5.66 12.60
CA ALA A 37 8.86 5.25 12.38
C ALA A 37 9.83 5.99 13.31
N ILE A 38 9.67 7.30 13.46
CA ILE A 38 10.50 8.14 14.35
C ILE A 38 10.32 7.68 15.80
N TRP A 39 9.07 7.46 16.23
CA TRP A 39 8.75 7.00 17.57
C TRP A 39 9.33 5.62 17.85
N ALA A 40 9.15 4.67 16.93
CA ALA A 40 9.69 3.32 17.08
C ALA A 40 11.23 3.32 17.10
N PHE A 41 11.88 4.17 16.30
CA PHE A 41 13.33 4.33 16.34
C PHE A 41 13.80 4.87 17.70
N TRP A 42 13.10 5.87 18.24
CA TRP A 42 13.39 6.39 19.58
C TRP A 42 13.22 5.32 20.66
N LEU A 43 12.15 4.51 20.60
CA LEU A 43 11.96 3.37 21.51
C LEU A 43 13.09 2.34 21.39
N ALA A 44 13.51 1.99 20.17
CA ALA A 44 14.64 1.10 19.91
C ALA A 44 15.93 1.64 20.54
N ALA A 45 16.24 2.93 20.31
CA ALA A 45 17.43 3.58 20.82
C ALA A 45 17.48 3.67 22.35
N ASN A 46 16.32 3.67 23.01
CA ASN A 46 16.21 3.71 24.47
C ASN A 46 15.96 2.32 25.09
N ASN A 47 16.16 1.22 24.34
CA ASN A 47 15.93 -0.16 24.79
C ASN A 47 14.51 -0.43 25.31
N GLN A 48 13.51 0.27 24.78
CA GLN A 48 12.11 0.14 25.18
C GLN A 48 11.30 -0.82 24.29
N LEU A 49 11.93 -1.43 23.26
CA LEU A 49 11.31 -2.42 22.37
C LEU A 49 11.54 -3.88 22.79
N GLY A 50 12.04 -4.11 24.01
CA GLY A 50 12.24 -5.45 24.56
C GLY A 50 13.57 -6.10 24.17
N ALA A 51 13.60 -7.44 24.17
CA ALA A 51 14.84 -8.22 24.13
C ALA A 51 15.62 -8.14 22.80
N ASN A 52 14.95 -7.91 21.68
CA ASN A 52 15.60 -7.69 20.38
C ASN A 52 15.00 -6.44 19.71
N PRO A 53 15.51 -5.24 20.04
CA PRO A 53 14.94 -3.98 19.58
C PRO A 53 15.05 -3.79 18.06
N VAL A 54 16.10 -4.32 17.44
CA VAL A 54 16.30 -4.24 15.97
C VAL A 54 15.20 -5.02 15.25
N LYS A 55 14.95 -6.25 15.68
CA LYS A 55 13.94 -7.11 15.06
C LYS A 55 12.52 -6.56 15.26
N GLU A 56 12.22 -6.05 16.45
CA GLU A 56 10.92 -5.43 16.71
C GLU A 56 10.71 -4.16 15.87
N PHE A 57 11.76 -3.32 15.76
CA PHE A 57 11.73 -2.14 14.89
C PHE A 57 11.51 -2.52 13.43
N GLU A 58 12.18 -3.57 12.93
CA GLU A 58 11.98 -4.11 11.59
C GLU A 58 10.54 -4.58 11.35
N HIS A 59 9.94 -5.29 12.32
CA HIS A 59 8.54 -5.72 12.28
C HIS A 59 7.57 -4.54 12.23
N ILE A 60 7.78 -3.52 13.08
CA ILE A 60 6.96 -2.31 13.10
C ILE A 60 7.01 -1.61 11.74
N LEU A 61 8.20 -1.44 11.15
CA LEU A 61 8.35 -0.79 9.84
C LEU A 61 7.63 -1.57 8.73
N GLY A 62 7.77 -2.90 8.71
CA GLY A 62 7.08 -3.77 7.76
C GLY A 62 5.56 -3.71 7.89
N LEU A 63 5.04 -3.70 9.13
CA LEU A 63 3.61 -3.60 9.41
C LEU A 63 3.03 -2.26 8.95
N TRP A 64 3.71 -1.15 9.22
CA TRP A 64 3.29 0.16 8.74
C TRP A 64 3.35 0.28 7.22
N ALA A 65 4.33 -0.35 6.56
CA ALA A 65 4.35 -0.43 5.10
C ALA A 65 3.07 -1.10 4.55
N LEU A 66 2.67 -2.24 5.13
CA LEU A 66 1.44 -2.94 4.76
C LEU A 66 0.19 -2.08 5.02
N ARG A 67 0.13 -1.39 6.16
CA ARG A 67 -0.98 -0.46 6.47
C ARG A 67 -1.10 0.62 5.40
N PHE A 68 0.00 1.24 4.98
CA PHE A 68 -0.02 2.26 3.93
C PHE A 68 -0.39 1.68 2.55
N LEU A 69 0.03 0.46 2.22
CA LEU A 69 -0.42 -0.24 1.00
C LEU A 69 -1.94 -0.47 1.03
N ILE A 70 -2.47 -0.98 2.15
CA ILE A 70 -3.91 -1.20 2.36
C ILE A 70 -4.67 0.12 2.20
N LEU A 71 -4.24 1.19 2.89
CA LEU A 71 -4.86 2.51 2.78
C LEU A 71 -4.85 3.02 1.33
N THR A 72 -3.75 2.81 0.60
CA THR A 72 -3.64 3.18 -0.82
C THR A 72 -4.64 2.43 -1.70
N LEU A 73 -4.85 1.13 -1.45
CA LEU A 73 -5.81 0.30 -2.17
C LEU A 73 -7.27 0.65 -1.80
N LEU A 74 -7.53 0.96 -0.53
CA LEU A 74 -8.83 1.28 0.05
C LEU A 74 -9.48 2.54 -0.53
N ILE A 75 -8.70 3.48 -1.06
CA ILE A 75 -9.22 4.70 -1.71
C ILE A 75 -10.22 4.38 -2.84
N THR A 76 -10.02 3.28 -3.58
CA THR A 76 -10.93 2.89 -4.67
C THR A 76 -12.31 2.46 -4.16
N PRO A 77 -12.45 1.44 -3.28
CA PRO A 77 -13.74 1.05 -2.73
C PRO A 77 -14.41 2.18 -1.94
N LEU A 78 -13.66 3.01 -1.20
CA LEU A 78 -14.22 4.18 -0.52
C LEU A 78 -14.93 5.14 -1.49
N ARG A 79 -14.34 5.37 -2.67
CA ARG A 79 -14.96 6.18 -3.71
C ARG A 79 -16.17 5.50 -4.35
N ASP A 80 -16.11 4.19 -4.59
CA ASP A 80 -17.15 3.48 -5.34
C ASP A 80 -18.38 3.14 -4.49
N LEU A 81 -18.17 2.77 -3.22
CA LEU A 81 -19.20 2.36 -2.27
C LEU A 81 -19.73 3.56 -1.48
N PHE A 82 -18.83 4.34 -0.89
CA PHE A 82 -19.15 5.41 0.06
C PHE A 82 -19.12 6.81 -0.57
N ARG A 83 -18.72 6.94 -1.84
CA ARG A 83 -18.64 8.22 -2.59
C ARG A 83 -17.68 9.24 -1.98
N LEU A 84 -16.73 8.79 -1.17
CA LEU A 84 -15.68 9.63 -0.57
C LEU A 84 -14.47 9.70 -1.50
N ASN A 85 -14.11 10.91 -1.94
CA ASN A 85 -13.04 11.07 -2.94
C ASN A 85 -11.69 11.45 -2.31
N PHE A 86 -10.95 10.46 -1.83
CA PHE A 86 -9.58 10.60 -1.30
C PHE A 86 -8.48 10.44 -2.35
N ILE A 87 -8.79 10.54 -3.64
CA ILE A 87 -7.82 10.26 -4.73
C ILE A 87 -6.58 11.15 -4.67
N ALA A 88 -6.71 12.36 -4.14
CA ALA A 88 -5.61 13.32 -3.97
C ALA A 88 -4.51 12.80 -3.05
N TYR A 89 -4.84 11.91 -2.10
CA TYR A 89 -3.93 11.38 -1.09
C TYR A 89 -3.29 10.04 -1.47
N ARG A 90 -3.77 9.41 -2.55
CA ARG A 90 -3.27 8.11 -3.03
C ARG A 90 -1.77 8.11 -3.28
N ARG A 91 -1.23 9.20 -3.83
CA ARG A 91 0.20 9.34 -4.06
C ARG A 91 1.00 9.40 -2.76
N ALA A 92 0.52 10.17 -1.78
CA ALA A 92 1.20 10.33 -0.50
C ALA A 92 1.27 9.00 0.25
N LEU A 93 0.15 8.28 0.34
CA LEU A 93 0.08 6.96 0.98
C LEU A 93 0.97 5.93 0.27
N GLY A 94 0.99 5.91 -1.06
CA GLY A 94 1.86 5.01 -1.83
C GLY A 94 3.36 5.29 -1.63
N LEU A 95 3.74 6.57 -1.54
CA LEU A 95 5.12 6.96 -1.25
C LEU A 95 5.52 6.65 0.20
N LEU A 96 4.62 6.87 1.17
CA LEU A 96 4.84 6.45 2.55
C LEU A 96 5.06 4.94 2.64
N ALA A 97 4.23 4.13 1.97
CA ALA A 97 4.46 2.69 1.89
C ALA A 97 5.88 2.37 1.38
N PHE A 98 6.32 3.01 0.30
CA PHE A 98 7.68 2.82 -0.22
C PHE A 98 8.76 3.21 0.78
N TYR A 99 8.65 4.37 1.45
CA TYR A 99 9.62 4.78 2.45
C TYR A 99 9.70 3.81 3.62
N TYR A 100 8.56 3.28 4.08
CA TYR A 100 8.55 2.26 5.13
C TYR A 100 9.18 0.95 4.68
N VAL A 101 8.93 0.48 3.45
CA VAL A 101 9.63 -0.71 2.92
C VAL A 101 11.14 -0.45 2.78
N ALA A 102 11.53 0.75 2.34
CA ALA A 102 12.94 1.12 2.23
C ALA A 102 13.63 1.17 3.60
N MET A 103 12.98 1.74 4.62
CA MET A 103 13.47 1.73 6.00
C MET A 103 13.51 0.32 6.59
N HIS A 104 12.51 -0.52 6.31
CA HIS A 104 12.47 -1.92 6.72
C HIS A 104 13.66 -2.69 6.11
N PHE A 105 13.87 -2.56 4.80
CA PHE A 105 15.00 -3.18 4.12
C PHE A 105 16.36 -2.64 4.59
N ALA A 106 16.46 -1.33 4.85
CA ALA A 106 17.67 -0.72 5.40
C ALA A 106 17.96 -1.22 6.83
N THR A 107 16.92 -1.42 7.65
CA THR A 107 17.05 -2.01 9.00
C THR A 107 17.59 -3.42 8.90
N TYR A 108 17.04 -4.25 8.00
CA TYR A 108 17.56 -5.60 7.75
C TYR A 108 19.04 -5.58 7.31
N VAL A 109 19.40 -4.78 6.31
CA VAL A 109 20.76 -4.76 5.74
C VAL A 109 21.79 -4.18 6.70
N ILE A 110 21.45 -3.07 7.37
CA ILE A 110 22.39 -2.28 8.18
C ILE A 110 22.39 -2.75 9.63
N LEU A 111 21.22 -2.93 10.24
CA LEU A 111 21.10 -3.17 11.68
C LEU A 111 21.03 -4.66 12.02
N ASP A 112 20.27 -5.47 11.27
CA ASP A 112 20.16 -6.92 11.53
C ASP A 112 21.38 -7.69 11.00
N ARG A 113 21.76 -7.42 9.74
CA ARG A 113 22.90 -8.09 9.07
C ARG A 113 24.24 -7.39 9.22
N GLY A 114 24.29 -6.17 9.75
CA GLY A 114 25.55 -5.46 9.95
C GLY A 114 26.38 -5.25 8.68
N LEU A 115 25.74 -5.12 7.50
CA LEU A 115 26.38 -5.05 6.18
C LEU A 115 27.19 -6.30 5.79
N ASN A 116 26.92 -7.46 6.39
CA ASN A 116 27.52 -8.73 6.00
C ASN A 116 26.97 -9.21 4.64
N TRP A 117 27.62 -8.77 3.56
CA TRP A 117 27.20 -9.09 2.18
C TRP A 117 27.07 -10.58 1.87
N PRO A 118 28.01 -11.47 2.30
CA PRO A 118 27.83 -12.92 2.13
C PRO A 118 26.52 -13.45 2.73
N GLU A 119 26.17 -13.05 3.95
CA GLU A 119 24.91 -13.46 4.58
C GLU A 119 23.69 -12.89 3.85
N ILE A 120 23.74 -11.61 3.48
CA ILE A 120 22.64 -10.95 2.76
C ILE A 120 22.37 -11.65 1.43
N VAL A 121 23.41 -11.97 0.66
CA VAL A 121 23.29 -12.69 -0.62
C VAL A 121 22.72 -14.08 -0.40
N LYS A 122 23.20 -14.81 0.61
CA LYS A 122 22.66 -16.12 0.98
C LYS A 122 21.18 -16.04 1.33
N ASP A 123 20.78 -15.06 2.12
CA ASP A 123 19.39 -14.82 2.52
C ASP A 123 18.49 -14.52 1.32
N VAL A 124 18.91 -13.62 0.43
CA VAL A 124 18.15 -13.21 -0.77
C VAL A 124 18.13 -14.29 -1.85
N THR A 125 18.95 -15.35 -1.75
CA THR A 125 18.97 -16.46 -2.73
C THR A 125 18.39 -17.76 -2.20
N GLN A 126 18.37 -17.95 -0.88
CA GLN A 126 18.00 -19.24 -0.27
C GLN A 126 16.74 -19.17 0.61
N ARG A 127 16.33 -17.98 1.08
CA ARG A 127 15.15 -17.84 1.94
C ARG A 127 13.96 -17.32 1.15
N TRP A 128 13.01 -18.20 0.86
CA TRP A 128 11.82 -17.89 0.06
C TRP A 128 11.05 -16.66 0.53
N PHE A 129 10.87 -16.47 1.84
CA PHE A 129 10.17 -15.28 2.34
C PHE A 129 10.96 -14.00 2.02
N ILE A 130 12.29 -14.00 2.14
CA ILE A 130 13.14 -12.84 1.81
C ILE A 130 13.14 -12.58 0.31
N ILE A 131 13.21 -13.62 -0.53
CA ILE A 131 13.12 -13.51 -1.99
C ILE A 131 11.83 -12.78 -2.39
N ILE A 132 10.70 -13.18 -1.82
CA ILE A 132 9.40 -12.56 -2.10
C ILE A 132 9.38 -11.09 -1.67
N GLY A 133 9.84 -10.80 -0.45
CA GLY A 133 9.90 -9.43 0.09
C GLY A 133 10.82 -8.52 -0.73
N PHE A 134 12.02 -9.00 -1.07
CA PHE A 134 12.99 -8.28 -1.89
C PHE A 134 12.48 -8.04 -3.31
N THR A 135 11.82 -9.03 -3.92
CA THR A 135 11.17 -8.87 -5.22
C THR A 135 10.08 -7.80 -5.17
N ALA A 136 9.24 -7.80 -4.13
CA ALA A 136 8.22 -6.79 -3.93
C ALA A 136 8.85 -5.38 -3.79
N PHE A 137 9.94 -5.26 -3.03
CA PHE A 137 10.69 -4.01 -2.89
C PHE A 137 11.22 -3.51 -4.24
N ILE A 138 11.87 -4.36 -5.03
CA ILE A 138 12.35 -4.00 -6.39
C ILE A 138 11.20 -3.50 -7.26
N LEU A 139 10.05 -4.18 -7.23
CA LEU A 139 8.86 -3.75 -7.99
C LEU A 139 8.29 -2.41 -7.51
N MET A 140 8.48 -2.03 -6.25
CA MET A 140 8.05 -0.73 -5.73
C MET A 140 8.92 0.43 -6.22
N ILE A 141 10.21 0.22 -6.49
CA ILE A 141 11.13 1.27 -6.96
C ILE A 141 10.59 2.02 -8.19
N PRO A 142 10.22 1.37 -9.31
CA PRO A 142 9.69 2.09 -10.47
C PRO A 142 8.37 2.81 -10.16
N LEU A 143 7.54 2.30 -9.24
CA LEU A 143 6.31 2.97 -8.81
C LEU A 143 6.62 4.27 -8.07
N ALA A 144 7.59 4.24 -7.15
CA ALA A 144 8.04 5.42 -6.42
C ALA A 144 8.66 6.47 -7.37
N LEU A 145 9.57 6.05 -8.24
CA LEU A 145 10.24 6.94 -9.20
C LEU A 145 9.26 7.58 -10.18
N THR A 146 8.19 6.87 -10.56
CA THR A 146 7.17 7.39 -11.49
C THR A 146 5.96 8.02 -10.79
N SER A 147 6.03 8.24 -9.48
CA SER A 147 4.99 8.91 -8.68
C SER A 147 5.04 10.45 -8.76
N ASN A 148 5.36 11.01 -9.92
CA ASN A 148 5.46 12.45 -10.16
C ASN A 148 4.61 12.90 -11.36
N GLN A 149 4.35 14.21 -11.48
CA GLN A 149 3.50 14.75 -12.55
C GLN A 149 4.13 14.58 -13.94
N TRP A 150 5.46 14.63 -14.02
CA TRP A 150 6.19 14.49 -15.28
C TRP A 150 6.04 13.09 -15.87
N SER A 151 6.22 12.03 -15.07
CA SER A 151 6.06 10.64 -15.51
C SER A 151 4.62 10.33 -15.93
N ILE A 152 3.62 10.89 -15.24
CA ILE A 152 2.21 10.74 -15.64
C ILE A 152 1.98 11.31 -17.04
N ARG A 153 2.50 12.52 -17.32
CA ARG A 153 2.38 13.19 -18.61
C ARG A 153 3.15 12.45 -19.71
N LYS A 154 4.36 11.95 -19.40
CA LYS A 154 5.26 11.29 -20.37
C LYS A 154 4.80 9.87 -20.74
N LEU A 155 4.43 9.05 -19.75
CA LEU A 155 4.13 7.62 -19.95
C LEU A 155 2.67 7.34 -20.34
N LYS A 156 1.74 8.28 -20.10
CA LYS A 156 0.31 8.17 -20.45
C LYS A 156 -0.28 6.83 -20.00
N ASN A 157 -0.81 6.01 -20.92
CA ASN A 157 -1.44 4.72 -20.60
C ASN A 157 -0.46 3.70 -19.98
N LYS A 158 0.83 3.76 -20.33
CA LYS A 158 1.86 2.88 -19.76
C LYS A 158 2.02 3.14 -18.25
N TRP A 159 1.82 4.38 -17.79
CA TRP A 159 1.87 4.73 -16.36
C TRP A 159 0.84 3.92 -15.55
N GLN A 160 -0.39 3.81 -16.06
CA GLN A 160 -1.44 3.04 -15.40
C GLN A 160 -1.09 1.55 -15.37
N SER A 161 -0.51 1.02 -16.46
CA SER A 161 -0.08 -0.38 -16.50
C SER A 161 0.99 -0.67 -15.46
N LEU A 162 2.02 0.17 -15.37
CA LEU A 162 3.09 0.07 -14.38
C LEU A 162 2.52 0.13 -12.96
N HIS A 163 1.61 1.07 -12.68
CA HIS A 163 1.01 1.19 -11.35
C HIS A 163 -0.01 0.09 -11.00
N ARG A 164 -0.30 -0.86 -11.91
CA ARG A 164 -1.02 -2.09 -11.55
C ARG A 164 -0.15 -3.08 -10.79
N LEU A 165 1.18 -2.94 -10.84
CA LEU A 165 2.09 -3.76 -10.04
C LEU A 165 1.82 -3.64 -8.54
N ILE A 166 1.17 -2.57 -8.07
CA ILE A 166 0.77 -2.41 -6.67
C ILE A 166 -0.05 -3.59 -6.15
N TYR A 167 -0.86 -4.25 -6.99
CA TYR A 167 -1.63 -5.43 -6.56
C TYR A 167 -0.73 -6.64 -6.33
N LEU A 168 0.24 -6.86 -7.22
CA LEU A 168 1.24 -7.92 -7.07
C LEU A 168 2.12 -7.65 -5.84
N ILE A 169 2.55 -6.39 -5.65
CA ILE A 169 3.34 -5.95 -4.50
C ILE A 169 2.58 -6.17 -3.19
N ALA A 170 1.29 -5.82 -3.14
CA ALA A 170 0.49 -6.01 -1.93
C ALA A 170 0.31 -7.49 -1.58
N LEU A 171 0.05 -8.35 -2.57
CA LEU A 171 -0.02 -9.80 -2.37
C LEU A 171 1.32 -10.39 -1.94
N ALA A 172 2.41 -10.00 -2.60
CA ALA A 172 3.76 -10.46 -2.27
C ALA A 172 4.18 -10.00 -0.86
N GLY A 173 3.93 -8.75 -0.49
CA GLY A 173 4.20 -8.23 0.85
C GLY A 173 3.38 -8.94 1.93
N SER A 174 2.11 -9.24 1.66
CA SER A 174 1.28 -10.03 2.58
C SER A 174 1.79 -11.45 2.75
N LEU A 175 2.19 -12.10 1.66
CA LEU A 175 2.73 -13.46 1.69
C LEU A 175 4.07 -13.50 2.43
N HIS A 176 4.96 -12.53 2.16
CA HIS A 176 6.20 -12.33 2.88
C HIS A 176 5.95 -12.23 4.40
N PHE A 177 4.98 -11.41 4.83
CA PHE A 177 4.64 -11.28 6.25
C PHE A 177 4.12 -12.59 6.84
N LEU A 178 3.22 -13.29 6.15
CA LEU A 178 2.69 -14.58 6.59
C LEU A 178 3.77 -15.66 6.72
N MET A 179 4.79 -15.65 5.85
CA MET A 179 5.91 -16.61 5.90
C MET A 179 7.00 -16.22 6.91
N SER A 180 7.07 -14.96 7.34
CA SER A 180 8.08 -14.47 8.28
C SER A 180 7.86 -14.95 9.72
N VAL A 181 6.62 -15.35 10.04
CA VAL A 181 6.17 -15.79 11.35
C VAL A 181 6.19 -17.32 11.44
N LYS A 182 6.62 -17.87 12.58
CA LYS A 182 6.79 -19.33 12.76
C LYS A 182 5.48 -20.08 13.01
N SER A 183 4.46 -19.41 13.52
CA SER A 183 3.11 -19.93 13.76
C SER A 183 2.11 -19.20 12.89
N TRP A 184 0.90 -19.73 12.69
CA TRP A 184 -0.22 -19.05 12.00
C TRP A 184 -0.83 -17.96 12.89
N PRO A 185 -0.35 -16.70 12.86
CA PRO A 185 -0.81 -15.71 13.81
C PRO A 185 -2.05 -15.03 13.23
N THR A 186 -2.93 -14.59 14.11
CA THR A 186 -4.15 -13.89 13.70
C THR A 186 -3.83 -12.62 12.91
N GLU A 187 -2.75 -11.91 13.26
CA GLU A 187 -2.41 -10.64 12.64
C GLU A 187 -2.08 -10.77 11.13
N PRO A 188 -1.06 -11.52 10.66
CA PRO A 188 -0.81 -11.66 9.22
C PRO A 188 -2.00 -12.19 8.42
N LEU A 189 -2.81 -13.07 9.01
CA LEU A 189 -4.01 -13.60 8.38
C LEU A 189 -5.07 -12.52 8.14
N VAL A 190 -5.30 -11.63 9.11
CA VAL A 190 -6.22 -10.50 8.97
C VAL A 190 -5.73 -9.53 7.88
N TYR A 191 -4.45 -9.18 7.87
CA TYR A 191 -3.88 -8.31 6.83
C TYR A 191 -3.99 -8.95 5.44
N GLY A 192 -3.70 -10.24 5.34
CA GLY A 192 -3.83 -10.99 4.09
C GLY A 192 -5.27 -11.03 3.57
N LEU A 193 -6.24 -11.30 4.45
CA LEU A 193 -7.65 -11.28 4.08
C LEU A 193 -8.08 -9.91 3.56
N ILE A 194 -7.71 -8.83 4.25
CA ILE A 194 -8.01 -7.46 3.82
C ILE A 194 -7.43 -7.19 2.43
N ILE A 195 -6.16 -7.52 2.20
CA ILE A 195 -5.48 -7.29 0.92
C ILE A 195 -6.16 -8.09 -0.20
N ILE A 196 -6.45 -9.38 0.04
CA ILE A 196 -7.16 -10.23 -0.92
C ILE A 196 -8.51 -9.62 -1.28
N THR A 197 -9.31 -9.23 -0.28
CA THR A 197 -10.62 -8.58 -0.52
C THR A 197 -10.48 -7.30 -1.35
N LEU A 198 -9.50 -6.44 -1.04
CA LEU A 198 -9.27 -5.19 -1.77
C LEU A 198 -8.80 -5.41 -3.21
N VAL A 199 -7.96 -6.41 -3.45
CA VAL A 199 -7.52 -6.81 -4.80
C VAL A 199 -8.68 -7.39 -5.59
N LEU A 200 -9.47 -8.30 -5.00
CA LEU A 200 -10.65 -8.90 -5.63
C LEU A 200 -11.71 -7.85 -5.99
N TRP A 201 -11.96 -6.87 -5.10
CA TRP A 201 -12.86 -5.74 -5.40
C TRP A 201 -12.47 -5.04 -6.70
N ARG A 202 -11.17 -4.90 -6.99
CA ARG A 202 -10.70 -4.24 -8.20
C ARG A 202 -11.04 -5.01 -9.48
N LEU A 203 -11.03 -6.34 -9.42
CA LEU A 203 -11.38 -7.20 -10.55
C LEU A 203 -12.88 -7.12 -10.85
N ILE A 204 -13.71 -7.09 -9.80
CA ILE A 204 -15.18 -7.13 -9.89
C ILE A 204 -15.80 -5.73 -10.11
N ARG A 205 -15.04 -4.66 -9.86
CA ARG A 205 -15.52 -3.27 -10.00
C ARG A 205 -16.11 -2.92 -11.37
N LYS A 206 -15.49 -3.37 -12.48
CA LYS A 206 -15.93 -3.03 -13.84
C LYS A 206 -17.36 -3.51 -14.11
N PRO A 207 -17.71 -4.80 -13.89
CA PRO A 207 -19.09 -5.26 -14.05
C PRO A 207 -20.04 -4.63 -13.02
N TYR A 208 -19.62 -4.42 -11.76
CA TYR A 208 -20.47 -3.77 -10.74
C TYR A 208 -20.92 -2.35 -11.16
N LEU A 209 -20.01 -1.54 -11.70
CA LEU A 209 -20.34 -0.19 -12.18
C LEU A 209 -21.17 -0.20 -13.47
N ALA A 210 -21.08 -1.26 -14.28
CA ALA A 210 -21.90 -1.42 -15.48
C ALA A 210 -23.35 -1.79 -15.12
N HIS A 211 -23.53 -2.73 -14.18
CA HIS A 211 -24.85 -3.12 -13.67
C HIS A 211 -25.57 -1.99 -12.91
N LYS A 212 -24.82 -1.11 -12.22
CA LYS A 212 -25.40 0.09 -11.58
C LYS A 212 -25.71 1.24 -12.56
N LYS A 213 -25.40 1.08 -13.85
CA LYS A 213 -25.68 2.08 -14.90
C LYS A 213 -26.86 1.69 -15.81
N SER A 214 -27.19 0.40 -15.90
CA SER A 214 -28.47 -0.10 -16.41
C SER A 214 -29.57 0.16 -15.39
#